data_AF-A0A392QDB2-F1
#
_entry.id   AF-A0A392QDB2-F1
#
_cell.length_a   1.000
_cell.length_b   1.000
_cell.length_c   1.000
_cell.angle_alpha   90.00
_cell.angle_beta   90.00
_cell.angle_gamma   90.00
#
_symmetry.space_group_name_H-M   'P 1'
#
loop_
_entity.id
_entity.type
_entity.pdbx_description
1 polymer ?
#
loop_
_entity_poly.entity_id
_entity_poly.type
_entity_poly.pdbx_seq_one_letter_code
_entity_poly.pdbx_strand_id
1 'polypeptide(L)'
;MNWKHKDCAIYLVVSLSTKKAGTSNVSTDLVDVQSFFQSVIVPELQSSDVNGYPMLKADALKFFTMFRSQISKHVALQYLPDLVRFLTAESNVVHSYAASCIEKLLKDEGGRARYSSADIAPIFPIYTTS
;
A
#
# COMPACT_ATOMS: atom_id res chain seq x y z
N MET A 1 22.31 2.09 -0.72
CA MET A 1 22.37 3.51 -1.16
C MET A 1 21.25 3.95 -2.11
N ASN A 2 20.31 3.08 -2.52
CA ASN A 2 19.31 3.43 -3.54
C ASN A 2 17.94 3.87 -2.99
N TRP A 3 17.75 3.90 -1.67
CA TRP A 3 16.45 4.23 -1.06
C TRP A 3 15.98 5.65 -1.39
N LYS A 4 16.90 6.63 -1.45
CA LYS A 4 16.58 8.02 -1.82
C LYS A 4 16.09 8.16 -3.26
N HIS A 5 16.64 7.38 -4.19
CA HIS A 5 16.19 7.37 -5.57
C HIS A 5 14.78 6.76 -5.69
N LYS A 6 14.51 5.69 -4.93
CA LYS A 6 13.17 5.09 -4.85
C LYS A 6 12.16 6.05 -4.23
N ASP A 7 12.53 6.71 -3.13
CA ASP A 7 11.71 7.73 -2.45
C ASP A 7 11.34 8.87 -3.40
N CYS A 8 12.33 9.41 -4.12
CA CYS A 8 12.13 10.43 -5.14
C CYS A 8 11.21 9.94 -6.28
N ALA A 9 11.38 8.70 -6.75
CA ALA A 9 10.51 8.11 -7.76
C ALA A 9 9.06 7.97 -7.27
N ILE A 10 8.85 7.50 -6.03
CA ILE A 10 7.51 7.42 -5.42
C ILE A 10 6.90 8.81 -5.33
N TYR A 11 7.64 9.79 -4.83
CA TYR A 11 7.18 11.16 -4.72
C TYR A 11 6.80 11.77 -6.07
N LEU A 12 7.60 11.52 -7.12
CA LEU A 12 7.31 11.97 -8.48
C LEU A 12 6.02 11.35 -9.02
N VAL A 13 5.85 10.02 -8.85
CA VAL A 13 4.63 9.35 -9.32
C VAL A 13 3.40 9.87 -8.55
N VAL A 14 3.48 9.97 -7.22
CA VAL A 14 2.39 10.55 -6.40
C VAL A 14 2.08 11.98 -6.83
N SER A 15 3.10 12.82 -7.05
CA SER A 15 2.93 14.22 -7.47
C SER A 15 2.32 14.35 -8.88
N LEU A 16 2.71 13.47 -9.81
CA LEU A 16 2.17 13.44 -11.17
C LEU A 16 0.72 12.96 -11.18
N SER A 17 0.39 11.97 -10.36
CA SER A 17 -0.97 11.45 -10.25
C SER A 17 -1.91 12.40 -9.50
N THR A 18 -1.41 13.12 -8.48
CA THR A 18 -2.20 14.10 -7.71
C THR A 18 -2.45 15.39 -8.50
N LYS A 19 -1.53 15.84 -9.38
CA LYS A 19 -1.73 17.04 -10.21
C LYS A 19 -2.90 16.97 -11.20
N LYS A 20 -3.42 15.79 -11.53
CA LYS A 20 -4.64 15.61 -12.35
C LYS A 20 -5.93 15.47 -11.51
N ALA A 21 -5.86 15.56 -10.18
CA ALA A 21 -7.02 15.47 -9.30
C ALA A 21 -7.91 16.74 -9.27
N GLY A 22 -7.63 17.75 -10.10
CA GLY A 22 -8.56 18.86 -10.36
C GLY A 22 -9.73 18.47 -11.29
N THR A 23 -9.66 17.30 -11.94
CA THR A 23 -10.67 16.85 -12.91
C THR A 23 -10.93 15.36 -12.73
N SER A 24 -11.56 14.97 -11.61
CA SER A 24 -12.35 13.74 -11.34
C SER A 24 -11.84 12.33 -11.75
N ASN A 25 -10.76 12.21 -12.50
CA ASN A 25 -10.31 11.01 -13.18
C ASN A 25 -8.78 10.98 -13.07
N VAL A 26 -8.27 10.15 -12.16
CA VAL A 26 -6.84 9.80 -12.13
C VAL A 26 -6.55 8.98 -13.39
N SER A 27 -6.25 9.65 -14.51
CA SER A 27 -5.80 8.98 -15.73
C SER A 27 -4.39 8.44 -15.50
N THR A 28 -4.29 7.11 -15.39
CA THR A 28 -3.05 6.31 -15.34
C THR A 28 -2.31 6.24 -16.67
N ASP A 29 -2.77 6.91 -17.72
CA ASP A 29 -2.21 6.81 -19.09
C ASP A 29 -0.72 7.12 -19.22
N LEU A 30 -0.11 7.82 -18.26
CA LEU A 30 1.31 8.19 -18.31
C LEU A 30 2.20 7.36 -17.37
N VAL A 31 1.62 6.65 -16.39
CA VAL A 31 2.37 5.85 -15.43
C VAL A 31 1.57 4.59 -15.12
N ASP A 32 2.13 3.44 -15.46
CA ASP A 32 1.59 2.14 -15.07
C ASP A 32 1.80 1.95 -13.56
N VAL A 33 0.79 2.39 -12.79
CA VAL A 33 0.74 2.31 -11.34
C VAL A 33 0.85 0.85 -10.87
N GLN A 34 0.32 -0.10 -11.63
CA GLN A 34 0.39 -1.52 -11.28
C GLN A 34 1.83 -2.05 -11.42
N SER A 35 2.49 -1.74 -12.53
CA SER A 35 3.91 -2.08 -12.74
C SER A 35 4.83 -1.39 -11.73
N PHE A 36 4.61 -0.10 -11.45
CA PHE A 36 5.37 0.63 -10.44
C PHE A 36 5.16 0.07 -9.03
N PHE A 37 3.91 -0.29 -8.70
CA PHE A 37 3.59 -0.96 -7.45
C PHE A 37 4.35 -2.27 -7.30
N GLN A 38 4.36 -3.13 -8.33
CA GLN A 38 5.08 -4.41 -8.29
C GLN A 38 6.61 -4.26 -8.25
N SER A 39 7.16 -3.27 -8.95
CA SER A 39 8.61 -3.09 -9.07
C SER A 39 9.22 -2.36 -7.87
N VAL A 40 8.51 -1.39 -7.30
CA VAL A 40 9.05 -0.50 -6.26
C VAL A 40 8.40 -0.75 -4.90
N ILE A 41 7.08 -0.92 -4.83
CA ILE A 41 6.34 -0.94 -3.57
C ILE A 41 6.31 -2.34 -2.95
N VAL A 42 6.04 -3.38 -3.75
CA VAL A 42 6.02 -4.78 -3.32
C VAL A 42 7.32 -5.23 -2.64
N PRO A 43 8.53 -4.99 -3.20
CA PRO A 43 9.76 -5.39 -2.51
C PRO A 43 9.99 -4.63 -1.20
N GLU A 44 9.48 -3.40 -1.06
CA GLU A 44 9.57 -2.66 0.21
C GLU A 44 8.56 -3.18 1.25
N LEU A 45 7.38 -3.61 0.81
CA LEU A 45 6.36 -4.29 1.63
C LEU A 45 6.84 -5.66 2.11
N GLN A 46 7.47 -6.46 1.23
CA GLN A 46 7.96 -7.79 1.54
C GLN A 46 9.35 -7.81 2.19
N SER A 47 10.00 -6.64 2.31
CA SER A 47 11.32 -6.54 2.95
C SER A 47 11.26 -7.05 4.40
N SER A 48 12.13 -8.00 4.73
CA SER A 48 12.21 -8.61 6.07
C SER A 48 12.56 -7.60 7.16
N ASP A 49 13.30 -6.55 6.80
CA ASP A 49 13.64 -5.45 7.71
C ASP A 49 12.48 -4.45 7.75
N VAL A 50 11.68 -4.52 8.82
CA VAL A 50 10.52 -3.66 9.05
C VAL A 50 10.94 -2.26 9.50
N ASN A 51 12.10 -2.15 10.17
CA ASN A 51 12.64 -0.90 10.71
C ASN A 51 13.63 -0.22 9.74
N GLY A 52 14.07 -0.93 8.70
CA GLY A 52 14.92 -0.40 7.64
C GLY A 52 14.21 0.67 6.80
N TYR A 53 14.77 1.88 6.74
CA TYR A 53 14.28 3.01 5.94
C TYR A 53 12.79 3.35 6.18
N PRO A 54 12.41 3.80 7.39
CA PRO A 54 11.02 4.04 7.76
C PRO A 54 10.32 5.07 6.87
N MET A 55 11.06 6.06 6.34
CA MET A 55 10.52 7.06 5.41
C MET A 55 10.07 6.42 4.09
N LEU A 56 10.91 5.57 3.49
CA LEU A 56 10.60 4.87 2.25
C LEU A 56 9.39 3.95 2.41
N LYS A 57 9.30 3.26 3.55
CA LYS A 57 8.15 2.40 3.89
C LYS A 57 6.87 3.21 4.10
N ALA A 58 6.95 4.34 4.78
CA ALA A 58 5.81 5.23 4.95
C ALA A 58 5.30 5.74 3.59
N ASP A 59 6.20 6.12 2.69
CA ASP A 59 5.84 6.54 1.33
C ASP A 59 5.26 5.39 0.49
N ALA A 60 5.79 4.17 0.64
CA ALA A 60 5.24 2.97 0.03
C ALA A 60 3.80 2.68 0.50
N LEU A 61 3.54 2.77 1.81
CA LEU A 61 2.21 2.61 2.41
C LEU A 61 1.24 3.72 1.96
N LYS A 62 1.73 4.96 1.90
CA LYS A 62 0.96 6.11 1.43
C LYS A 62 0.59 5.95 -0.05
N PHE A 63 1.53 5.51 -0.89
CA PHE A 63 1.29 5.19 -2.29
C PHE A 63 0.19 4.14 -2.42
N PHE A 64 0.33 3.01 -1.72
CA PHE A 64 -0.67 1.94 -1.75
C PHE A 64 -2.06 2.43 -1.36
N THR A 65 -2.14 3.26 -0.32
CA THR A 65 -3.39 3.86 0.14
C THR A 65 -4.01 4.80 -0.91
N MET A 66 -3.19 5.61 -1.57
CA MET A 66 -3.62 6.59 -2.56
C MET A 66 -4.13 5.92 -3.85
N PHE A 67 -3.47 4.84 -4.27
CA PHE A 67 -3.80 4.08 -5.47
C PHE A 67 -4.68 2.85 -5.21
N ARG A 68 -5.20 2.67 -3.99
CA ARG A 68 -6.08 1.55 -3.62
C ARG A 68 -7.31 1.40 -4.52
N SER A 69 -7.76 2.49 -5.16
CA SER A 69 -8.90 2.47 -6.09
C SER A 69 -8.52 1.84 -7.44
N GLN A 70 -7.24 1.91 -7.81
CA GLN A 70 -6.68 1.37 -9.04
C GLN A 70 -6.10 -0.04 -8.86
N ILE A 71 -5.72 -0.40 -7.62
CA ILE A 71 -5.27 -1.74 -7.27
C ILE A 71 -6.49 -2.65 -7.07
N SER A 72 -6.49 -3.81 -7.72
CA SER A 72 -7.53 -4.82 -7.57
C SER A 72 -7.65 -5.28 -6.11
N LYS A 73 -8.90 -5.41 -5.63
CA LYS A 73 -9.24 -5.91 -4.28
C LYS A 73 -8.46 -7.16 -3.88
N HIS A 74 -8.36 -8.13 -4.79
CA HIS A 74 -7.66 -9.39 -4.55
C HIS A 74 -6.15 -9.19 -4.30
N VAL A 75 -5.51 -8.31 -5.08
CA VAL A 75 -4.08 -8.00 -4.94
C VAL A 75 -3.84 -7.26 -3.63
N ALA A 76 -4.69 -6.29 -3.30
CA ALA A 76 -4.60 -5.56 -2.04
C ALA A 76 -4.70 -6.49 -0.81
N LEU A 77 -5.60 -7.47 -0.85
CA LEU A 77 -5.77 -8.46 0.22
C LEU A 77 -4.55 -9.38 0.38
N GLN A 78 -3.83 -9.71 -0.69
CA GLN A 78 -2.62 -10.53 -0.61
C GLN A 78 -1.51 -9.87 0.22
N TYR A 79 -1.46 -8.53 0.26
CA TYR A 79 -0.47 -7.78 1.04
C TYR A 79 -0.94 -7.40 2.45
N LEU A 80 -2.17 -7.76 2.83
CA LEU A 80 -2.68 -7.56 4.19
C LEU A 80 -1.77 -8.18 5.28
N PRO A 81 -1.22 -9.40 5.15
CA PRO A 81 -0.21 -9.93 6.08
C PRO A 81 1.02 -9.02 6.22
N ASP A 82 1.54 -8.50 5.11
CA ASP A 82 2.70 -7.61 5.13
C ASP A 82 2.37 -6.30 5.85
N LEU A 83 1.18 -5.73 5.61
CA LEU A 83 0.70 -4.54 6.33
C LEU A 83 0.57 -4.79 7.84
N VAL A 84 0.05 -5.94 8.25
CA VAL A 84 -0.05 -6.33 9.67
C VAL A 84 1.34 -6.47 10.28
N ARG A 85 2.30 -7.02 9.55
CA ARG A 85 3.71 -7.07 9.98
C ARG A 85 4.31 -5.66 10.16
N PHE A 86 3.90 -4.67 9.37
CA PHE A 86 4.33 -3.27 9.59
C PHE A 86 3.76 -2.63 10.86
N LEU A 87 2.66 -3.15 11.43
CA LEU A 87 2.16 -2.70 12.74
C LEU A 87 3.12 -3.08 13.87
N THR A 88 3.99 -4.08 13.68
CA THR A 88 4.99 -4.44 14.69
C THR A 88 6.30 -3.65 14.54
N ALA A 89 6.35 -2.66 13.64
CA ALA A 89 7.51 -1.79 13.49
C ALA A 89 7.71 -0.91 14.73
N GLU A 90 8.97 -0.67 15.12
CA GLU A 90 9.31 0.25 16.23
C GLU A 90 9.10 1.71 15.83
N SER A 91 9.10 2.01 14.53
CA SER A 91 8.84 3.35 14.02
C SER A 91 7.36 3.70 14.10
N ASN A 92 7.00 4.62 15.01
CA ASN A 92 5.64 5.15 15.14
C ASN A 92 5.05 5.66 13.82
N VAL A 93 5.89 6.17 12.92
CA VAL A 93 5.46 6.65 11.60
C VAL A 93 4.99 5.47 10.75
N VAL A 94 5.82 4.45 10.56
CA VAL A 94 5.47 3.24 9.78
C VAL A 94 4.25 2.56 10.38
N HIS A 95 4.21 2.43 11.71
CA HIS A 95 3.07 1.88 12.44
C HIS A 95 1.76 2.62 12.12
N SER A 96 1.75 3.95 12.28
CA SER A 96 0.55 4.77 12.07
C SER A 96 0.10 4.74 10.60
N TYR A 97 1.05 4.78 9.66
CA TYR A 97 0.74 4.66 8.23
C TYR A 97 0.21 3.26 7.88
N ALA A 98 0.74 2.19 8.47
CA ALA A 98 0.26 0.84 8.25
C ALA A 98 -1.18 0.68 8.79
N ALA A 99 -1.46 1.17 10.00
CA ALA A 99 -2.80 1.17 10.57
C ALA A 99 -3.79 1.95 9.69
N SER A 100 -3.43 3.16 9.27
CA SER A 100 -4.27 3.99 8.39
C SER A 100 -4.50 3.32 7.04
N CYS A 101 -3.48 2.65 6.50
CA CYS A 101 -3.53 1.91 5.25
C CYS A 101 -4.50 0.74 5.35
N ILE A 102 -4.39 -0.09 6.40
CA ILE A 102 -5.30 -1.22 6.67
C ILE A 102 -6.74 -0.72 6.85
N GLU A 103 -6.93 0.34 7.62
CA GLU A 103 -8.26 0.91 7.83
C GLU A 103 -8.90 1.35 6.51
N LYS A 104 -8.18 2.13 5.69
CA LYS A 104 -8.64 2.58 4.37
C LYS A 104 -8.73 1.46 3.34
N LEU A 105 -8.06 0.33 3.57
CA LEU A 105 -8.21 -0.85 2.75
C LEU A 105 -9.56 -1.49 3.05
N LEU A 106 -9.81 -1.80 4.33
CA LEU A 106 -11.00 -2.48 4.83
C LEU A 106 -12.28 -1.65 4.68
N LYS A 107 -12.19 -0.34 4.95
CA LYS A 107 -13.30 0.61 4.83
C LYS A 107 -13.19 1.38 3.52
N ASP A 108 -14.30 1.49 2.81
CA ASP A 108 -14.40 2.39 1.68
C ASP A 108 -14.64 3.85 2.14
N GLU A 109 -14.47 4.84 1.26
CA GLU A 109 -14.66 6.25 1.60
C GLU A 109 -16.09 6.58 2.08
N GLY A 110 -17.06 5.69 1.81
CA GLY A 110 -18.43 5.77 2.34
C GLY A 110 -18.66 5.01 3.66
N GLY A 111 -17.62 4.57 4.37
CA GLY A 111 -17.74 3.83 5.63
C GLY A 111 -18.29 2.41 5.51
N ARG A 112 -18.48 1.92 4.27
CA ARG A 112 -18.93 0.55 3.97
C ARG A 112 -17.74 -0.38 3.92
N ALA A 113 -17.88 -1.59 4.46
CA ALA A 113 -16.87 -2.64 4.32
C ALA A 113 -16.63 -2.93 2.84
N ARG A 114 -15.41 -2.68 2.35
CA ARG A 114 -15.06 -2.86 0.93
C ARG A 114 -14.87 -4.34 0.56
N TYR A 115 -14.67 -5.19 1.57
CA TYR A 115 -14.52 -6.63 1.48
C TYR A 115 -15.65 -7.33 2.23
N SER A 116 -16.23 -8.35 1.61
CA SER A 116 -17.18 -9.26 2.26
C SER A 116 -16.43 -10.37 2.98
N SER A 117 -17.04 -11.03 3.98
CA SER A 117 -16.46 -12.17 4.69
C SER A 117 -15.94 -13.26 3.75
N ALA A 118 -16.53 -13.40 2.56
CA ALA A 118 -16.12 -14.31 1.51
C ALA A 118 -14.76 -13.98 0.85
N ASP A 119 -14.37 -12.69 0.81
CA ASP A 119 -13.11 -12.25 0.22
C ASP A 119 -11.92 -12.46 1.17
N ILE A 120 -12.20 -12.47 2.48
CA ILE A 120 -11.19 -12.58 3.55
C ILE A 120 -10.98 -14.05 3.95
N ALA A 121 -12.01 -14.90 3.77
CA ALA A 121 -11.98 -16.33 4.05
C ALA A 121 -10.79 -17.11 3.45
N PRO A 122 -10.34 -16.88 2.20
CA PRO A 122 -9.20 -17.62 1.63
C PRO A 122 -7.83 -17.22 2.21
N ILE A 123 -7.74 -16.12 2.97
CA ILE A 123 -6.47 -15.63 3.53
C ILE A 123 -6.26 -16.19 4.95
N PHE A 124 -7.34 -16.42 5.70
CA PHE A 124 -7.30 -16.98 7.05
C PHE A 124 -6.62 -18.37 7.19
N PRO A 125 -6.82 -19.36 6.30
CA PRO A 125 -6.23 -20.69 6.50
C PRO A 125 -4.70 -20.71 6.40
N ILE A 126 -4.05 -19.68 5.86
CA ILE A 126 -2.57 -19.58 5.83
C ILE A 126 -2.01 -19.32 7.25
N TYR A 127 -2.77 -18.70 8.15
CA TYR A 127 -2.29 -18.35 9.49
C TYR A 127 -2.47 -19.47 10.52
N THR A 128 -3.13 -20.58 10.18
CA THR A 128 -3.45 -21.67 11.12
C THR A 128 -2.59 -22.93 10.96
N THR A 129 -1.67 -22.98 10.01
CA THR A 129 -0.80 -24.15 9.81
C THR A 129 0.65 -23.77 9.50
N SER A 130 1.46 -23.57 10.55
CA SER A 130 2.77 -24.20 10.81
C SER A 130 3.49 -23.51 11.96
#